data_AF-A0A7X7C764-F1
#
_entry.id   AF-A0A7X7C764-F1
#
_cell.length_a   1.000
_cell.length_b   1.000
_cell.length_c   1.000
_cell.angle_alpha   90.00
_cell.angle_beta   90.00
_cell.angle_gamma   90.00
#
_symmetry.space_group_name_H-M   'P 1'
#
loop_
_entity.id
_entity.type
_entity.pdbx_description
1 polymer ?
#
loop_
_entity_poly.entity_id
_entity_poly.type
_entity_poly.pdbx_seq_one_letter_code
_entity_poly.pdbx_strand_id
1 'polypeptide(L)'
;MNIIPLPNDYRKKSGFFKLSQATINYGEELSDSAHVLIDYLKAKTGIQIQKAEYATINLVLDFNLGEEDYQLKIDEENLTLNARSNRGAFYGVQTLKQLLEQGEDWQFPALEINDSPRFAHRGFMLDVARHFFPKAEILRLIDIIAFHKFNFLHLHLTDDQGWRIEIDKYPRLNQISSTRKGTIL
;
A
#
# COMPACT_ATOMS: atom_id res chain seq x y z
N MET A 1 4.34 -18.69 4.06
CA MET A 1 4.18 -17.25 4.32
C MET A 1 4.34 -16.68 2.95
N ASN A 2 3.24 -16.26 2.35
CA ASN A 2 3.20 -15.94 0.93
C ASN A 2 3.04 -14.42 0.80
N ILE A 3 4.00 -13.68 1.35
CA ILE A 3 4.05 -12.22 1.23
C ILE A 3 4.96 -11.88 0.05
N ILE A 4 4.52 -10.96 -0.80
CA ILE A 4 5.25 -10.46 -1.97
C ILE A 4 5.27 -8.92 -1.91
N PRO A 5 6.44 -8.28 -1.93
CA PRO A 5 7.78 -8.86 -1.84
C PRO A 5 8.01 -9.61 -0.51
N LEU A 6 8.86 -10.65 -0.53
CA LEU A 6 9.22 -11.38 0.70
C LEU A 6 9.95 -10.43 1.66
N PRO A 7 9.55 -10.34 2.94
CA PRO A 7 10.24 -9.52 3.92
C PRO A 7 11.69 -9.97 4.13
N ASN A 8 12.57 -9.02 4.44
CA ASN A 8 14.01 -9.29 4.65
C ASN A 8 14.27 -10.30 5.79
N ASP A 9 13.58 -10.14 6.92
CA ASP A 9 13.66 -11.05 8.08
C ASP A 9 12.26 -11.31 8.63
N TYR A 10 11.97 -12.58 8.94
CA TYR A 10 10.71 -12.95 9.57
C TYR A 10 10.81 -14.23 10.38
N ARG A 11 9.99 -14.34 11.41
CA ARG A 11 9.85 -15.52 12.27
C ARG A 11 8.38 -15.82 12.50
N LYS A 12 7.96 -17.01 12.10
CA LYS A 12 6.61 -17.49 12.45
C LYS A 12 6.57 -17.93 13.90
N LYS A 13 5.45 -17.69 14.56
CA LYS A 13 5.14 -18.21 15.90
C LYS A 13 3.88 -19.06 15.84
N SER A 14 3.58 -19.73 16.95
CA SER A 14 2.30 -20.40 17.14
C SER A 14 1.24 -19.39 17.57
N GLY A 15 0.00 -19.63 17.16
CA GLY A 15 -1.15 -18.80 17.55
C GLY A 15 -1.61 -17.83 16.48
N PHE A 16 -2.73 -17.18 16.75
CA PHE A 16 -3.38 -16.22 15.86
C PHE A 16 -3.98 -15.06 16.65
N PHE A 17 -3.83 -13.86 16.11
CA PHE A 17 -4.52 -12.66 16.58
C PHE A 17 -5.90 -12.55 15.91
N LYS A 18 -6.97 -12.42 16.70
CA LYS A 18 -8.34 -12.34 16.20
C LYS A 18 -8.85 -10.90 16.16
N LEU A 19 -9.54 -10.53 15.07
CA LEU A 19 -10.06 -9.17 14.88
C LEU A 19 -11.38 -8.85 15.61
N SER A 20 -12.11 -9.84 16.13
CA SER A 20 -13.52 -9.70 16.54
C SER A 20 -13.82 -8.64 17.61
N GLN A 21 -12.80 -8.14 18.32
CA GLN A 21 -12.90 -7.04 19.28
C GLN A 21 -11.70 -6.10 19.23
N ALA A 22 -11.00 -6.05 18.10
CA ALA A 22 -9.77 -5.27 18.00
C ALA A 22 -10.07 -3.76 18.06
N THR A 23 -9.29 -3.06 18.87
CA THR A 23 -9.20 -1.61 18.90
C THR A 23 -7.83 -1.19 18.39
N ILE A 24 -7.69 0.06 17.97
CA ILE A 24 -6.44 0.58 17.40
C ILE A 24 -5.94 1.81 18.14
N ASN A 25 -4.63 1.92 18.33
CA ASN A 25 -3.97 3.15 18.74
C ASN A 25 -2.88 3.52 17.74
N TYR A 26 -2.70 4.82 17.52
CA TYR A 26 -1.70 5.36 16.60
C TYR A 26 -1.38 6.83 16.92
N GLY A 27 -0.11 7.19 16.75
CA GLY A 27 0.36 8.58 16.76
C GLY A 27 -0.12 9.36 15.53
N GLU A 28 -0.16 10.68 15.61
CA GLU A 28 -0.67 11.53 14.52
C GLU A 28 0.15 11.38 13.23
N GLU A 29 1.46 11.18 13.37
CA GLU A 29 2.41 11.00 12.27
C GLU A 29 2.18 9.73 11.45
N LEU A 30 1.44 8.75 12.00
CA LEU A 30 1.11 7.48 11.34
C LEU A 30 -0.38 7.37 10.97
N SER A 31 -1.14 8.46 11.13
CA SER A 31 -2.60 8.47 11.00
C SER A 31 -3.11 8.05 9.62
N ASP A 32 -2.47 8.49 8.54
CA ASP A 32 -2.86 8.09 7.18
C ASP A 32 -2.78 6.57 6.99
N SER A 33 -1.67 5.94 7.41
CA SER A 33 -1.52 4.47 7.33
C SER A 33 -2.52 3.74 8.23
N ALA A 34 -2.79 4.30 9.42
CA ALA A 34 -3.81 3.77 10.32
C ALA A 34 -5.20 3.80 9.66
N HIS A 35 -5.59 4.91 9.03
CA HIS A 35 -6.86 5.02 8.33
C HIS A 35 -6.95 4.06 7.15
N VAL A 36 -5.88 3.91 6.35
CA VAL A 36 -5.82 2.91 5.26
C VAL A 36 -6.05 1.50 5.79
N LEU A 37 -5.44 1.14 6.93
CA LEU A 37 -5.65 -0.16 7.56
C LEU A 37 -7.09 -0.32 8.05
N ILE A 38 -7.62 0.66 8.79
CA ILE A 38 -8.99 0.64 9.33
C ILE A 38 -10.01 0.48 8.20
N ASP A 39 -9.90 1.29 7.15
CA ASP A 39 -10.79 1.25 6.00
C ASP A 39 -10.73 -0.10 5.28
N TYR A 40 -9.51 -0.64 5.11
CA TYR A 40 -9.33 -1.95 4.50
C TYR A 40 -9.95 -3.07 5.34
N LEU A 41 -9.70 -3.07 6.66
CA LEU A 41 -10.25 -4.07 7.59
C LEU A 41 -11.78 -4.01 7.60
N LYS A 42 -12.37 -2.82 7.64
CA LYS A 42 -13.82 -2.63 7.57
C LYS A 42 -14.38 -3.12 6.23
N ALA A 43 -13.75 -2.76 5.11
CA ALA A 43 -14.22 -3.15 3.78
C ALA A 43 -14.16 -4.67 3.56
N LYS A 44 -13.14 -5.35 4.10
CA LYS A 44 -12.95 -6.80 3.93
C LYS A 44 -13.74 -7.65 4.92
N THR A 45 -13.80 -7.22 6.18
CA THR A 45 -14.32 -8.06 7.29
C THR A 45 -15.68 -7.58 7.82
N GLY A 46 -16.06 -6.33 7.54
CA GLY A 46 -17.21 -5.66 8.16
C GLY A 46 -16.98 -5.21 9.61
N ILE A 47 -15.85 -5.57 10.23
CA ILE A 47 -15.52 -5.22 11.61
C ILE A 47 -15.14 -3.73 11.68
N GLN A 48 -15.76 -3.01 12.60
CA GLN A 48 -15.43 -1.61 12.87
C GLN A 48 -14.36 -1.52 13.96
N ILE A 49 -13.15 -1.15 13.56
CA ILE A 49 -12.04 -0.92 14.48
C ILE A 49 -12.11 0.52 14.98
N GLN A 50 -12.21 0.70 16.30
CA GLN A 50 -12.30 2.02 16.93
C GLN A 50 -10.97 2.40 17.59
N LYS A 51 -10.68 3.70 17.61
CA LYS A 51 -9.50 4.23 18.30
C LYS A 51 -9.67 4.09 19.82
N ALA A 52 -8.66 3.60 20.52
CA ALA A 52 -8.62 3.52 21.98
C ALA A 52 -7.20 3.86 22.49
N GLU A 53 -7.09 4.36 23.72
CA GLU A 53 -5.79 4.66 24.35
C GLU A 53 -4.98 3.39 24.60
N TYR A 54 -5.64 2.37 25.16
CA TYR A 54 -5.10 1.02 25.31
C TYR A 54 -5.77 0.13 24.26
N ALA A 55 -4.98 -0.27 23.26
CA ALA A 55 -5.48 -0.97 22.08
C ALA A 55 -4.73 -2.27 21.83
N THR A 56 -5.38 -3.18 21.12
CA THR A 56 -4.77 -4.45 20.71
C THR A 56 -4.00 -4.33 19.39
N ILE A 57 -4.33 -3.35 18.55
CA ILE A 57 -3.55 -2.95 17.37
C ILE A 57 -2.85 -1.63 17.68
N ASN A 58 -1.53 -1.57 17.56
CA ASN A 58 -0.74 -0.38 17.88
C ASN A 58 0.18 -0.03 16.71
N LEU A 59 0.04 1.18 16.16
CA LEU A 59 1.01 1.76 15.24
C LEU A 59 1.87 2.75 16.02
N VAL A 60 3.16 2.44 16.16
CA VAL A 60 4.06 3.14 17.08
C VAL A 60 5.21 3.78 16.31
N LEU A 61 5.52 5.02 16.65
CA LEU A 61 6.72 5.70 16.14
C LEU A 61 7.97 5.09 16.75
N ASP A 62 8.91 4.66 15.90
CA ASP A 62 10.23 4.22 16.32
C ASP A 62 11.32 4.97 15.54
N PHE A 63 12.00 5.88 16.22
CA PHE A 63 13.04 6.71 15.63
C PHE A 63 14.34 5.95 15.31
N ASN A 64 14.48 4.69 15.73
CA ASN A 64 15.62 3.85 15.38
C ASN A 64 15.51 3.22 13.99
N LEU A 65 14.32 3.26 13.37
CA LEU A 65 14.07 2.71 12.04
C LEU A 65 14.41 3.70 10.92
N GLY A 66 14.68 3.21 9.72
CA GLY A 66 14.76 4.04 8.52
C GLY A 66 13.39 4.59 8.08
N GLU A 67 13.41 5.55 7.16
CA GLU A 67 12.18 6.24 6.69
C GLU A 67 11.16 5.30 6.03
N GLU A 68 11.61 4.22 5.38
CA GLU A 68 10.75 3.24 4.72
C GLU A 68 10.72 1.89 5.45
N ASP A 69 11.38 1.81 6.60
CA ASP A 69 11.51 0.57 7.37
C ASP A 69 10.28 0.36 8.25
N TYR A 70 9.95 -0.90 8.51
CA TYR A 70 8.95 -1.23 9.51
C TYR A 70 9.28 -2.52 10.24
N GLN A 71 8.75 -2.64 11.45
CA GLN A 71 8.74 -3.89 12.18
C GLN A 71 7.30 -4.26 12.53
N LEU A 72 6.96 -5.53 12.38
CA LEU A 72 5.65 -6.05 12.70
C LEU A 72 5.81 -7.17 13.72
N LYS A 73 5.11 -7.06 14.84
CA LYS A 73 5.03 -8.08 15.88
C LYS A 73 3.57 -8.43 16.11
N ILE A 74 3.24 -9.69 15.93
CA ILE A 74 1.89 -10.22 16.12
C ILE A 74 1.98 -11.40 17.07
N ASP A 75 1.24 -11.35 18.17
CA ASP A 75 0.96 -12.47 19.05
C ASP A 75 -0.56 -12.64 19.23
N GLU A 76 -1.00 -13.51 20.14
CA GLU A 76 -2.43 -13.80 20.32
C GLU A 76 -3.21 -12.62 20.92
N GLU A 77 -2.53 -11.69 21.59
CA GLU A 77 -3.14 -10.57 22.31
C GLU A 77 -2.95 -9.22 21.61
N ASN A 78 -1.83 -9.04 20.90
CA ASN A 78 -1.40 -7.76 20.35
C ASN A 78 -0.82 -7.86 18.93
N LEU A 79 -1.10 -6.82 18.15
CA LEU A 79 -0.49 -6.52 16.86
C LEU A 79 0.19 -5.16 16.97
N THR A 80 1.51 -5.11 16.85
CA THR A 80 2.29 -3.86 16.88
C THR A 80 3.02 -3.66 15.57
N LEU A 81 2.83 -2.49 14.96
CA LEU A 81 3.53 -2.03 13.77
C LEU A 81 4.39 -0.81 14.14
N ASN A 82 5.70 -1.01 14.22
CA ASN A 82 6.66 0.07 14.46
C ASN A 82 7.13 0.65 13.12
N ALA A 83 7.20 1.97 13.02
CA ALA A 83 7.78 2.66 11.87
C ALA A 83 8.27 4.05 12.28
N ARG A 84 9.30 4.58 11.62
CA ARG A 84 9.75 5.96 11.84
C ARG A 84 8.84 6.99 11.17
N SER A 85 8.25 6.62 10.05
CA SER A 85 7.45 7.52 9.21
C SER A 85 6.19 6.82 8.71
N ASN A 86 5.25 7.62 8.21
CA ASN A 86 4.06 7.10 7.55
C ASN A 86 4.40 6.23 6.33
N ARG A 87 5.55 6.41 5.66
CA ARG A 87 5.97 5.56 4.52
C ARG A 87 6.31 4.15 4.97
N GLY A 88 7.07 4.02 6.05
CA GLY A 88 7.38 2.72 6.67
C GLY A 88 6.09 2.02 7.14
N ALA A 89 5.24 2.75 7.88
CA ALA A 89 3.95 2.23 8.33
C ALA A 89 3.08 1.76 7.16
N PHE A 90 3.04 2.54 6.06
CA PHE A 90 2.27 2.17 4.87
C PHE A 90 2.70 0.82 4.29
N TYR A 91 4.01 0.54 4.24
CA TYR A 91 4.50 -0.77 3.78
C TYR A 91 4.18 -1.90 4.75
N GLY A 92 4.24 -1.65 6.05
CA GLY A 92 3.76 -2.59 7.07
C GLY A 92 2.27 -2.90 6.92
N VAL A 93 1.46 -1.90 6.60
CA VAL A 93 0.03 -2.06 6.28
C VAL A 93 -0.17 -2.90 5.02
N GLN A 94 0.62 -2.74 3.96
CA GLN A 94 0.52 -3.63 2.79
C GLN A 94 0.82 -5.09 3.16
N THR A 95 1.80 -5.32 4.04
CA THR A 95 2.09 -6.66 4.56
C THR A 95 0.92 -7.21 5.37
N LEU A 96 0.30 -6.41 6.23
CA LEU A 96 -0.91 -6.79 6.96
C LEU A 96 -2.05 -7.15 6.01
N LYS A 97 -2.29 -6.34 4.97
CA LYS A 97 -3.33 -6.63 3.96
C LYS A 97 -3.12 -8.01 3.32
N GLN A 98 -1.88 -8.34 2.95
CA GLN A 98 -1.52 -9.64 2.38
C GLN A 98 -1.69 -10.79 3.38
N LEU A 99 -1.33 -10.57 4.65
CA LEU A 99 -1.51 -11.57 5.70
C LEU A 99 -3.00 -11.86 5.94
N LEU A 100 -3.85 -10.83 5.92
CA LEU A 100 -5.29 -10.99 6.08
C LEU A 100 -5.91 -11.78 4.92
N GLU A 101 -5.48 -11.54 3.68
CA GLU A 101 -5.97 -12.29 2.50
C GLU A 101 -5.59 -13.77 2.52
N GLN A 102 -4.56 -14.15 3.28
CA GLN A 102 -4.12 -15.53 3.47
C GLN A 102 -4.78 -16.21 4.69
N GLY A 103 -5.34 -15.43 5.61
CA GLY A 103 -5.92 -15.94 6.85
C GLY A 103 -7.37 -16.41 6.64
N GLU A 104 -7.74 -17.46 7.37
CA GLU A 104 -9.14 -17.85 7.55
C GLU A 104 -9.75 -17.06 8.71
N ASP A 105 -11.07 -16.84 8.71
CA ASP A 105 -11.81 -16.21 9.83
C ASP A 105 -11.28 -14.84 10.30
N TRP A 106 -10.69 -14.04 9.40
CA TRP A 106 -10.25 -12.68 9.68
C TRP A 106 -9.24 -12.58 10.85
N GLN A 107 -8.27 -13.49 10.87
CA GLN A 107 -7.21 -13.52 11.87
C GLN A 107 -5.82 -13.30 11.23
N PHE A 108 -4.88 -12.81 12.03
CA PHE A 108 -3.47 -12.73 11.64
C PHE A 108 -2.67 -13.85 12.32
N PRO A 109 -1.78 -14.55 11.59
CA PRO A 109 -0.88 -15.50 12.22
C PRO A 109 0.10 -14.77 13.14
N ALA A 110 0.42 -15.38 14.29
CA ALA A 110 1.47 -14.86 15.16
C ALA A 110 2.83 -14.92 14.47
N LEU A 111 3.54 -13.78 14.42
CA LEU A 111 4.83 -13.65 13.73
C LEU A 111 5.59 -12.40 14.15
N GLU A 112 6.85 -12.35 13.77
CA GLU A 112 7.69 -11.15 13.79
C GLU A 112 8.25 -10.94 12.39
N ILE A 113 8.26 -9.69 11.91
CA ILE A 113 8.86 -9.27 10.65
C ILE A 113 9.69 -8.01 10.91
N ASN A 114 10.90 -7.98 10.36
CA ASN A 114 11.71 -6.77 10.22
C ASN A 114 11.95 -6.57 8.72
N ASP A 115 11.50 -5.46 8.17
CA ASP A 115 11.57 -5.25 6.72
C ASP A 115 12.02 -3.84 6.36
N SER A 116 12.74 -3.77 5.25
CA SER A 116 13.26 -2.52 4.69
C SER A 116 13.49 -2.68 3.18
N PRO A 117 13.31 -1.62 2.39
CA PRO A 117 13.50 -1.75 0.96
C PRO A 117 14.99 -1.86 0.62
N ARG A 118 15.34 -2.85 -0.21
CA ARG A 118 16.69 -2.95 -0.79
C ARG A 118 17.09 -1.73 -1.62
N PHE A 119 16.13 -1.13 -2.33
CA PHE A 119 16.36 0.03 -3.19
C PHE A 119 15.37 1.13 -2.86
N ALA A 120 15.85 2.37 -2.74
CA ALA A 120 15.01 3.54 -2.49
C ALA A 120 14.08 3.89 -3.67
N HIS A 121 14.44 3.51 -4.90
CA HIS A 121 13.63 3.77 -6.10
C HIS A 121 13.08 2.46 -6.65
N ARG A 122 11.76 2.26 -6.53
CA ARG A 122 11.04 1.07 -6.99
C ARG A 122 9.96 1.53 -7.97
N GLY A 123 10.33 1.51 -9.26
CA GLY A 123 9.56 2.15 -10.32
C GLY A 123 8.70 1.18 -11.13
N PHE A 124 7.51 1.64 -11.49
CA PHE A 124 6.66 1.05 -12.52
C PHE A 124 6.43 2.08 -13.63
N MET A 125 6.60 1.70 -14.90
CA MET A 125 6.37 2.59 -16.04
C MET A 125 5.08 2.17 -16.76
N LEU A 126 4.17 3.12 -16.97
CA LEU A 126 2.94 2.92 -17.73
C LEU A 126 2.94 3.85 -18.94
N ASP A 127 2.86 3.24 -20.12
CA ASP A 127 2.66 3.94 -21.38
C ASP A 127 1.18 4.14 -21.66
N VAL A 128 0.73 5.38 -21.55
CA VAL A 128 -0.63 5.80 -21.89
C VAL A 128 -0.70 6.51 -23.24
N ALA A 129 0.45 6.78 -23.86
CA ALA A 129 0.53 7.48 -25.13
C ALA A 129 0.13 6.56 -26.29
N ARG A 130 0.66 5.34 -26.33
CA ARG A 130 0.39 4.34 -27.38
C ARG A 130 -1.06 3.87 -27.33
N HIS A 131 -1.60 3.61 -26.15
CA HIS A 131 -3.02 3.31 -25.94
C HIS A 131 -3.52 4.05 -24.71
N PHE A 132 -4.69 4.69 -24.84
CA PHE A 132 -5.27 5.42 -23.74
C PHE A 132 -5.95 4.47 -22.75
N PHE A 133 -5.67 4.66 -21.47
CA PHE A 133 -6.32 3.96 -20.38
C PHE A 133 -7.22 4.94 -19.62
N PRO A 134 -8.49 4.58 -19.32
CA PRO A 134 -9.35 5.38 -18.46
C PRO A 134 -8.69 5.64 -17.09
N LYS A 135 -8.97 6.81 -16.50
CA LYS A 135 -8.45 7.20 -15.17
C LYS A 135 -8.66 6.12 -14.11
N ALA A 136 -9.82 5.47 -14.10
CA ALA A 136 -10.15 4.42 -13.14
C ALA A 136 -9.18 3.22 -13.24
N GLU A 137 -8.73 2.86 -14.44
CA GLU A 137 -7.76 1.77 -14.63
C GLU A 137 -6.38 2.15 -14.14
N ILE A 138 -5.96 3.41 -14.35
CA ILE A 138 -4.69 3.94 -13.85
C ILE A 138 -4.69 3.95 -12.32
N LEU A 139 -5.78 4.40 -11.68
CA LEU A 139 -5.92 4.37 -10.22
C LEU A 139 -5.86 2.94 -9.68
N ARG A 140 -6.55 2.00 -10.33
CA ARG A 140 -6.48 0.58 -9.96
C ARG A 140 -5.06 0.03 -10.08
N LEU A 141 -4.31 0.42 -11.12
CA LEU A 141 -2.90 0.04 -11.24
C LEU A 141 -2.06 0.62 -10.09
N ILE A 142 -2.29 1.88 -9.71
CA ILE A 142 -1.61 2.51 -8.58
C ILE A 142 -1.84 1.69 -7.30
N ASP A 143 -3.08 1.27 -7.03
CA ASP A 143 -3.39 0.43 -5.88
C ASP A 143 -2.62 -0.90 -5.91
N ILE A 144 -2.53 -1.53 -7.10
CA ILE A 144 -1.81 -2.79 -7.29
C ILE A 144 -0.30 -2.61 -7.03
N ILE A 145 0.34 -1.60 -7.62
CA ILE A 145 1.79 -1.41 -7.45
C ILE A 145 2.13 -0.97 -6.01
N ALA A 146 1.24 -0.17 -5.38
CA ALA A 146 1.40 0.23 -3.99
C ALA A 146 1.28 -0.97 -3.04
N PHE A 147 0.35 -1.90 -3.29
CA PHE A 147 0.24 -3.18 -2.57
C PHE A 147 1.53 -4.00 -2.63
N HIS A 148 2.28 -3.89 -3.73
CA HIS A 148 3.59 -4.52 -3.92
C HIS A 148 4.77 -3.60 -3.53
N LYS A 149 4.50 -2.52 -2.79
CA LYS A 149 5.49 -1.58 -2.23
C LYS A 149 6.32 -0.82 -3.27
N PHE A 150 5.85 -0.67 -4.51
CA PHE A 150 6.43 0.31 -5.45
C PHE A 150 6.15 1.72 -4.97
N ASN A 151 7.09 2.64 -5.21
CA ASN A 151 7.01 4.01 -4.71
C ASN A 151 7.20 5.08 -5.80
N PHE A 152 7.40 4.65 -7.05
CA PHE A 152 7.54 5.54 -8.18
C PHE A 152 6.68 5.05 -9.36
N LEU A 153 5.82 5.93 -9.87
CA LEU A 153 5.07 5.69 -11.10
C LEU A 153 5.61 6.63 -12.17
N HIS A 154 6.21 6.05 -13.22
CA HIS A 154 6.59 6.77 -14.41
C HIS A 154 5.43 6.69 -15.42
N LEU A 155 4.68 7.79 -15.56
CA LEU A 155 3.66 7.94 -16.60
C LEU A 155 4.27 8.47 -17.89
N HIS A 156 4.33 7.63 -18.92
CA HIS A 156 4.76 8.03 -20.26
C HIS A 156 3.56 8.60 -21.02
N LEU A 157 3.45 9.94 -20.99
CA LEU A 157 2.26 10.69 -21.37
C LEU A 157 2.22 11.12 -22.84
N THR A 158 3.33 11.01 -23.56
CA THR A 158 3.48 11.57 -24.90
C THR A 158 4.28 10.64 -25.80
N ASP A 159 3.82 10.44 -27.02
CA ASP A 159 4.54 9.72 -28.07
C ASP A 159 3.95 10.08 -29.44
N ASP A 160 4.49 9.51 -30.52
CA ASP A 160 4.04 9.80 -31.89
C ASP A 160 2.55 9.54 -32.09
N GLN A 161 2.01 8.53 -31.40
CA GLN A 161 0.63 8.05 -31.56
C GLN A 161 -0.35 8.71 -30.58
N GLY A 162 0.11 9.61 -29.70
CA GLY A 162 -0.79 10.27 -28.75
C GLY A 162 -0.15 11.23 -27.74
N TRP A 163 -0.90 12.27 -27.39
CA TRP A 163 -0.60 13.24 -26.33
C TRP A 163 -1.67 13.20 -25.23
N ARG A 164 -1.29 12.93 -23.98
CA ARG A 164 -2.23 12.55 -22.89
C ARG A 164 -2.30 13.50 -21.70
N ILE A 165 -1.61 14.64 -21.76
CA ILE A 165 -1.63 15.65 -20.71
C ILE A 165 -2.18 16.97 -21.25
N GLU A 166 -3.08 17.61 -20.53
CA GLU A 166 -3.59 18.92 -20.94
C GLU A 166 -2.54 20.01 -20.71
N ILE A 167 -2.42 20.94 -21.66
CA ILE A 167 -1.54 22.12 -21.55
C ILE A 167 -2.34 23.34 -21.99
N ASP A 168 -2.73 24.18 -21.03
CA ASP A 168 -3.63 25.32 -21.26
C ASP A 168 -3.15 26.27 -22.37
N LYS A 169 -1.84 26.50 -22.44
CA LYS A 169 -1.22 27.36 -23.45
C LYS A 169 -1.29 26.78 -24.88
N TYR A 170 -1.40 25.45 -25.00
CA TYR A 170 -1.35 24.72 -26.27
C TYR A 170 -2.52 23.72 -26.40
N PRO A 171 -3.78 24.22 -26.49
CA PRO A 171 -4.97 23.38 -26.43
C PRO A 171 -5.06 22.37 -27.59
N ARG A 172 -4.42 22.66 -28.73
CA ARG A 172 -4.37 21.75 -29.89
C ARG A 172 -3.67 20.41 -29.58
N LEU A 173 -2.76 20.37 -28.59
CA LEU A 173 -2.12 19.13 -28.16
C LEU A 173 -3.14 18.11 -27.59
N ASN A 174 -4.15 18.60 -26.87
CA ASN A 174 -5.23 17.74 -26.42
C ASN A 174 -6.30 17.59 -27.51
N GLN A 175 -6.81 18.67 -28.09
CA GLN A 175 -7.96 18.63 -29.01
C GLN A 175 -7.71 17.82 -30.29
N ILE A 176 -6.46 17.75 -30.75
CA ILE A 176 -6.09 17.04 -31.99
C ILE A 176 -5.26 15.81 -31.65
N SER A 177 -4.13 15.99 -30.96
CA SER A 177 -3.14 14.93 -30.77
C SER A 177 -3.50 13.88 -29.71
N SER A 178 -4.63 14.03 -29.00
CA SER A 178 -5.15 12.98 -28.11
C SER A 178 -5.95 11.89 -28.83
N THR A 179 -6.21 12.03 -30.12
CA THR A 179 -6.96 11.02 -30.89
C THR A 179 -6.25 10.67 -32.19
N ARG A 180 -6.52 9.48 -32.72
CA ARG A 180 -6.01 9.04 -34.01
C ARG A 180 -7.09 8.26 -34.76
N LYS A 181 -7.00 8.26 -36.09
CA LYS A 181 -7.99 7.61 -36.96
C LYS A 181 -7.97 6.07 -36.88
N GLY A 182 -6.85 5.48 -36.46
CA GLY A 182 -6.69 4.04 -36.30
C GLY A 182 -5.33 3.69 -35.71
N THR A 183 -5.16 2.45 -35.29
CA THR A 183 -3.85 1.90 -34.90
C THR A 183 -3.21 1.27 -36.13
N ILE A 184 -1.99 1.69 -36.46
CA ILE A 184 -1.16 1.01 -37.47
C ILE A 184 -0.50 -0.15 -36.72
N LEU A 185 -0.81 -1.38 -37.16
CA LEU A 185 -0.18 -2.62 -36.67
C LEU A 185 1.09 -2.91 -37.47
#